data_AF-A0A1W6ZAY1-F1
#
_entry.id   AF-A0A1W6ZAY1-F1
#
_cell.length_a   1.000
_cell.length_b   1.000
_cell.length_c   1.000
_cell.angle_alpha   90.00
_cell.angle_beta   90.00
_cell.angle_gamma   90.00
#
_symmetry.space_group_name_H-M   'P 1'
#
loop_
_entity.id
_entity.type
_entity.pdbx_description
1 polymer ?
#
loop_
_entity_poly.entity_id
_entity_poly.type
_entity_poly.pdbx_seq_one_letter_code
_entity_poly.pdbx_strand_id
1 'polypeptide(L)'
;MQTHSESSDQLAGIRGARVLTPGGLRPAAFDFDAGRLAPASADAAHLDAAALLVLPGIVDLHGDAFERAVMPRPGVTFPYEDALRDVDCQLLSNGITTEFHGVTLSWEGGLRGESYARRMLDTLARMRPSLGANHHVHLRFETHHVAGVETAQAWIRDGLVRFLALNDHLPAMVRRLGDDRKLLQYAERAECDLDTFRDRIRRAMRCADEVAGAMRALADTAREAGLQVASHDDPDCATRRYYHQLGCRVAEFPLTREAAQVARDLGDAIVFGAPNVVRGGSHIAAPNATDMIRAGLCDVLTSDYYYPAPLAAVMRLARDGVLPLERAWHLVSRNPARAAGLAGHGELAPGMKADLILVDDSDPAQPRVCAAIVAGRLRYASRSFARPHAGALAA
;
A
#
# COMPACT_ATOMS: atom_id res chain seq x y z
N MET A 1 14.32 -3.14 -40.78
CA MET A 1 14.17 -4.49 -40.20
C MET A 1 14.94 -4.49 -38.88
N GLN A 2 14.36 -3.92 -37.83
CA GLN A 2 14.92 -3.96 -36.48
C GLN A 2 14.15 -5.03 -35.73
N THR A 3 14.80 -6.18 -35.57
CA THR A 3 14.34 -7.26 -34.70
C THR A 3 14.38 -6.74 -33.26
N HIS A 4 13.22 -6.43 -32.70
CA HIS A 4 13.07 -6.33 -31.26
C HIS A 4 13.45 -7.70 -30.68
N SER A 5 14.58 -7.74 -29.99
CA SER A 5 14.92 -8.80 -29.05
C SER A 5 13.84 -8.80 -27.97
N GLU A 6 12.85 -9.69 -28.07
CA GLU A 6 11.93 -9.96 -26.98
C GLU A 6 12.73 -10.53 -25.79
N SER A 7 12.77 -9.73 -24.73
CA SER A 7 13.52 -9.87 -23.49
C SER A 7 13.61 -11.30 -22.91
N SER A 8 14.85 -11.71 -22.61
CA SER A 8 15.25 -12.95 -21.94
C SER A 8 14.87 -13.06 -20.44
N ASP A 9 14.00 -12.19 -19.92
CA ASP A 9 13.66 -12.08 -18.49
C ASP A 9 12.26 -12.62 -18.13
N GLN A 10 11.48 -13.03 -19.13
CA GLN A 10 10.18 -13.62 -18.90
C GLN A 10 10.32 -15.09 -18.49
N LEU A 11 9.85 -15.44 -17.29
CA LEU A 11 9.83 -16.82 -16.82
C LEU A 11 8.66 -17.57 -17.48
N ALA A 12 8.85 -18.84 -17.83
CA ALA A 12 7.78 -19.67 -18.38
C ALA A 12 6.71 -20.03 -17.33
N GLY A 13 7.08 -19.99 -16.05
CA GLY A 13 6.21 -20.33 -14.94
C GLY A 13 6.99 -20.61 -13.65
N ILE A 14 6.30 -21.13 -12.66
CA ILE A 14 6.86 -21.51 -11.36
C ILE A 14 6.28 -22.82 -10.89
N ARG A 15 7.10 -23.62 -10.19
CA ARG A 15 6.66 -24.79 -9.43
C ARG A 15 7.24 -24.75 -8.03
N GLY A 16 6.49 -25.25 -7.05
CA GLY A 16 6.98 -25.34 -5.69
C GLY A 16 6.22 -26.39 -4.87
N ALA A 17 6.89 -26.93 -3.85
CA ALA A 17 6.26 -27.86 -2.91
C ALA A 17 5.34 -27.16 -1.90
N ARG A 18 5.54 -25.85 -1.68
CA ARG A 18 4.85 -25.06 -0.65
C ARG A 18 4.29 -23.77 -1.25
N VAL A 19 3.22 -23.88 -2.03
CA VAL A 19 2.54 -22.76 -2.70
C VAL A 19 1.24 -22.42 -1.98
N LEU A 20 1.08 -21.17 -1.58
CA LEU A 20 -0.15 -20.69 -0.94
C LEU A 20 -1.22 -20.39 -2.01
N THR A 21 -2.08 -21.37 -2.24
CA THR A 21 -3.22 -21.27 -3.17
C THR A 21 -4.51 -20.92 -2.39
N PRO A 22 -5.64 -20.61 -3.05
CA PRO A 22 -6.92 -20.45 -2.36
C PRO A 22 -7.37 -21.68 -1.55
N GLY A 23 -6.87 -22.87 -1.91
CA GLY A 23 -7.10 -24.12 -1.17
C GLY A 23 -6.09 -24.40 -0.06
N GLY A 24 -5.25 -23.42 0.29
CA GLY A 24 -4.21 -23.54 1.30
C GLY A 24 -2.82 -23.85 0.75
N LEU A 25 -1.89 -24.11 1.67
CA LEU A 25 -0.48 -24.40 1.36
C LEU A 25 -0.31 -25.84 0.83
N ARG A 26 0.12 -25.98 -0.42
CA ARG A 26 0.29 -27.29 -1.08
C ARG A 26 1.30 -27.24 -2.23
N PRO A 27 1.74 -28.39 -2.75
CA PRO A 27 2.46 -28.43 -4.01
C PRO A 27 1.59 -27.89 -5.14
N ALA A 28 2.14 -26.97 -5.94
CA ALA A 28 1.46 -26.44 -7.13
C ALA A 28 2.49 -25.94 -8.16
N ALA A 29 2.01 -25.80 -9.39
CA ALA A 29 2.74 -25.16 -10.48
C ALA A 29 1.80 -24.28 -11.30
N PHE A 30 2.35 -23.23 -11.90
CA PHE A 30 1.64 -22.31 -12.77
C PHE A 30 2.52 -21.92 -13.95
N ASP A 31 1.92 -21.86 -15.14
CA ASP A 31 2.52 -21.20 -16.29
C ASP A 31 2.32 -19.68 -16.16
N PHE A 32 3.22 -18.90 -16.74
CA PHE A 32 3.05 -17.45 -16.87
C PHE A 32 2.68 -17.10 -18.31
N ASP A 33 1.47 -16.60 -18.50
CA ASP A 33 0.96 -16.17 -19.80
C ASP A 33 0.53 -14.70 -19.73
N ALA A 34 1.13 -13.85 -20.57
CA ALA A 34 0.88 -12.40 -20.61
C ALA A 34 0.83 -11.72 -19.22
N GLY A 35 1.72 -12.14 -18.30
CA GLY A 35 1.79 -11.62 -16.92
C GLY A 35 0.69 -12.11 -15.97
N ARG A 36 -0.02 -13.18 -16.34
CA ARG A 36 -1.02 -13.88 -15.52
C ARG A 36 -0.62 -15.32 -15.28
N LEU A 37 -1.20 -15.90 -14.23
CA LEU A 37 -1.08 -17.32 -13.92
C LEU A 37 -2.02 -18.11 -14.83
N ALA A 38 -1.50 -19.16 -15.45
CA ALA A 38 -2.26 -20.15 -16.20
C ALA A 38 -2.06 -21.54 -15.57
N PRO A 39 -2.95 -22.51 -15.84
CA PRO A 39 -2.71 -23.90 -15.46
C PRO A 39 -1.37 -24.37 -16.02
N ALA A 40 -0.60 -25.11 -15.20
CA ALA A 40 0.70 -25.61 -15.62
C ALA A 40 0.61 -26.58 -16.80
N SER A 41 1.45 -26.36 -17.82
CA SER A 41 1.74 -27.34 -18.86
C SER A 41 2.88 -28.28 -18.44
N ALA A 42 2.89 -29.50 -18.98
CA ALA A 42 3.87 -30.54 -18.63
C ALA A 42 5.31 -30.19 -19.06
N ASP A 43 5.46 -29.32 -20.07
CA ASP A 43 6.74 -29.11 -20.77
C ASP A 43 7.39 -27.74 -20.48
N ALA A 44 6.78 -26.90 -19.65
CA ALA A 44 7.30 -25.56 -19.36
C ALA A 44 8.51 -25.60 -18.42
N ALA A 45 9.56 -24.86 -18.78
CA ALA A 45 10.77 -24.68 -17.97
C ALA A 45 10.51 -23.76 -16.77
N HIS A 46 9.76 -24.25 -15.78
CA HIS A 46 9.39 -23.50 -14.59
C HIS A 46 10.56 -23.19 -13.68
N LEU A 47 10.55 -22.00 -13.08
CA LEU A 47 11.41 -21.72 -11.94
C LEU A 47 11.05 -22.68 -10.80
N ASP A 48 12.03 -23.40 -10.27
CA ASP A 48 11.84 -24.31 -9.15
C ASP A 48 12.05 -23.56 -7.82
N ALA A 49 10.99 -23.41 -7.04
CA ALA A 49 11.04 -22.75 -5.74
C ALA A 49 11.70 -23.62 -4.65
N ALA A 50 12.00 -24.89 -4.94
CA ALA A 50 12.54 -25.85 -3.99
C ALA A 50 11.71 -25.88 -2.68
N ALA A 51 12.37 -25.71 -1.52
CA ALA A 51 11.73 -25.69 -0.21
C ALA A 51 11.18 -24.32 0.22
N LEU A 52 11.32 -23.27 -0.61
CA LEU A 52 10.84 -21.93 -0.30
C LEU A 52 9.30 -21.89 -0.28
N LEU A 53 8.77 -20.99 0.54
CA LEU A 53 7.36 -20.62 0.48
C LEU A 53 7.10 -19.78 -0.78
N VAL A 54 6.12 -20.17 -1.59
CA VAL A 54 5.63 -19.37 -2.71
C VAL A 54 4.32 -18.71 -2.28
N LEU A 55 4.34 -17.39 -2.19
CA LEU A 55 3.23 -16.60 -1.64
C LEU A 55 2.75 -15.57 -2.68
N PRO A 56 1.44 -15.25 -2.73
CA PRO A 56 0.98 -14.11 -3.49
C PRO A 56 1.71 -12.84 -3.05
N GLY A 57 2.10 -11.98 -4.00
CA GLY A 57 2.86 -10.78 -3.70
C GLY A 57 2.13 -9.86 -2.72
N ILE A 58 2.88 -9.13 -1.89
CA ILE A 58 2.29 -8.18 -0.94
C ILE A 58 1.71 -7.01 -1.73
N VAL A 59 0.50 -6.60 -1.35
CA VAL A 59 -0.21 -5.42 -1.84
C VAL A 59 -0.30 -4.45 -0.67
N ASP A 60 0.47 -3.38 -0.72
CA ASP A 60 0.50 -2.37 0.33
C ASP A 60 -0.36 -1.17 -0.05
N LEU A 61 -1.42 -0.91 0.73
CA LEU A 61 -2.37 0.18 0.46
C LEU A 61 -1.93 1.53 1.03
N HIS A 62 -0.91 1.53 1.89
CA HIS A 62 -0.44 2.74 2.53
C HIS A 62 1.05 2.63 2.87
N GLY A 63 1.88 3.18 1.99
CA GLY A 63 3.29 3.41 2.24
C GLY A 63 3.61 4.90 2.30
N ASP A 64 3.99 5.37 3.50
CA ASP A 64 4.54 6.71 3.74
C ASP A 64 6.08 6.70 3.72
N ALA A 65 6.68 5.51 3.75
CA ALA A 65 8.14 5.34 3.82
C ALA A 65 8.89 5.97 2.63
N PHE A 66 8.26 6.12 1.46
CA PHE A 66 8.88 6.77 0.30
C PHE A 66 9.25 8.24 0.57
N GLU A 67 8.54 8.94 1.47
CA GLU A 67 8.87 10.32 1.84
C GLU A 67 10.31 10.41 2.38
N ARG A 68 10.81 9.35 3.02
CA ARG A 68 12.19 9.29 3.55
C ARG A 68 13.24 9.12 2.46
N ALA A 69 12.88 8.53 1.32
CA ALA A 69 13.79 8.44 0.17
C ALA A 69 13.86 9.78 -0.55
N VAL A 70 12.73 10.48 -0.67
CA VAL A 70 12.68 11.81 -1.30
C VAL A 70 13.31 12.88 -0.41
N MET A 71 13.02 12.85 0.89
CA MET A 71 13.52 13.81 1.87
C MET A 71 14.09 13.07 3.09
N PRO A 72 15.31 12.49 2.99
CA PRO A 72 15.92 11.73 4.08
C PRO A 72 16.22 12.55 5.33
N ARG A 73 16.29 13.89 5.20
CA ARG A 73 16.38 14.83 6.31
C ARG A 73 15.50 16.05 6.05
N PRO A 74 14.87 16.64 7.07
CA PRO A 74 14.09 17.87 6.92
C PRO A 74 14.81 18.94 6.09
N GLY A 75 14.15 19.43 5.04
CA GLY A 75 14.67 20.46 4.14
C GLY A 75 15.71 20.00 3.11
N VAL A 76 16.07 18.71 3.08
CA VAL A 76 17.05 18.16 2.13
C VAL A 76 16.36 17.16 1.21
N THR A 77 16.06 17.59 -0.01
CA THR A 77 15.37 16.78 -1.02
C THR A 77 16.36 16.16 -2.02
N PHE A 78 16.13 14.90 -2.39
CA PHE A 78 16.79 14.24 -3.50
C PHE A 78 15.95 14.31 -4.78
N PRO A 79 16.56 14.13 -5.97
CA PRO A 79 15.82 13.92 -7.21
C PRO A 79 14.82 12.77 -7.06
N TYR A 80 13.59 12.99 -7.50
CA TYR A 80 12.51 12.01 -7.32
C TYR A 80 12.79 10.73 -8.10
N GLU A 81 13.48 10.85 -9.23
CA GLU A 81 13.87 9.71 -10.06
C GLU A 81 14.78 8.73 -9.31
N ASP A 82 15.74 9.27 -8.54
CA ASP A 82 16.66 8.45 -7.74
C ASP A 82 15.94 7.86 -6.53
N ALA A 83 15.14 8.69 -5.83
CA ALA A 83 14.36 8.26 -4.67
C ALA A 83 13.36 7.13 -5.03
N LEU A 84 12.64 7.26 -6.15
CA LEU A 84 11.70 6.23 -6.60
C LEU A 84 12.39 4.94 -7.04
N ARG A 85 13.63 5.01 -7.54
CA ARG A 85 14.44 3.83 -7.88
C ARG A 85 14.84 3.07 -6.62
N ASP A 86 15.30 3.79 -5.60
CA ASP A 86 15.64 3.21 -4.29
C ASP A 86 14.39 2.57 -3.65
N VAL A 87 13.27 3.27 -3.69
CA VAL A 87 11.99 2.75 -3.20
C VAL A 87 11.58 1.47 -3.93
N ASP A 88 11.63 1.41 -5.26
CA ASP A 88 11.31 0.19 -6.03
C ASP A 88 12.17 -1.01 -5.61
N CYS A 89 13.48 -0.82 -5.42
CA CYS A 89 14.37 -1.85 -4.90
C CYS A 89 13.96 -2.30 -3.48
N GLN A 90 13.62 -1.38 -2.60
CA GLN A 90 13.18 -1.68 -1.24
C GLN A 90 11.85 -2.43 -1.23
N LEU A 91 10.88 -2.04 -2.06
CA LEU A 91 9.59 -2.71 -2.17
C LEU A 91 9.79 -4.18 -2.57
N LEU A 92 10.50 -4.42 -3.67
CA LEU A 92 10.71 -5.76 -4.21
C LEU A 92 11.50 -6.66 -3.25
N SER A 93 12.54 -6.13 -2.61
CA SER A 93 13.33 -6.87 -1.62
C SER A 93 12.56 -7.18 -0.32
N ASN A 94 11.49 -6.45 -0.03
CA ASN A 94 10.56 -6.72 1.08
C ASN A 94 9.30 -7.46 0.63
N GLY A 95 9.23 -7.88 -0.64
CA GLY A 95 8.15 -8.69 -1.20
C GLY A 95 6.87 -7.91 -1.53
N ILE A 96 6.93 -6.58 -1.50
CA ILE A 96 5.86 -5.69 -1.95
C ILE A 96 5.92 -5.62 -3.47
N THR A 97 4.91 -6.22 -4.09
CA THR A 97 4.78 -6.29 -5.56
C THR A 97 3.85 -5.21 -6.10
N THR A 98 2.97 -4.68 -5.24
CA THR A 98 2.05 -3.60 -5.56
C THR A 98 2.01 -2.62 -4.39
N GLU A 99 2.29 -1.36 -4.68
CA GLU A 99 2.45 -0.29 -3.71
C GLU A 99 1.49 0.87 -4.01
N PHE A 100 0.87 1.40 -2.96
CA PHE A 100 0.09 2.63 -3.00
C PHE A 100 0.79 3.70 -2.15
N HIS A 101 1.53 4.58 -2.84
CA HIS A 101 2.24 5.70 -2.22
C HIS A 101 1.24 6.67 -1.62
N GLY A 102 1.34 6.93 -0.30
CA GLY A 102 0.51 7.89 0.42
C GLY A 102 0.89 9.33 0.10
N VAL A 103 0.34 9.89 -0.99
CA VAL A 103 0.63 11.27 -1.41
C VAL A 103 -0.42 12.21 -0.84
N THR A 104 0.01 13.18 -0.03
CA THR A 104 -0.92 14.13 0.58
C THR A 104 -1.16 15.36 -0.30
N LEU A 105 -2.42 15.79 -0.40
CA LEU A 105 -2.82 17.12 -0.86
C LEU A 105 -3.54 17.86 0.28
N SER A 106 -2.83 18.81 0.91
CA SER A 106 -3.23 19.47 2.16
C SER A 106 -3.12 20.99 2.09
N TRP A 107 -3.96 21.66 2.89
CA TRP A 107 -3.86 23.08 3.21
C TRP A 107 -2.61 23.42 4.05
N GLU A 108 -1.93 22.42 4.63
CA GLU A 108 -0.72 22.58 5.44
C GLU A 108 0.46 23.10 4.60
N GLY A 109 0.63 22.63 3.35
CA GLY A 109 1.77 22.96 2.49
C GLY A 109 3.03 22.11 2.71
N GLY A 110 4.17 22.56 2.18
CA GLY A 110 5.45 21.82 2.22
C GLY A 110 5.35 20.45 1.53
N LEU A 111 5.90 19.41 2.15
CA LEU A 111 5.79 18.01 1.69
C LEU A 111 4.34 17.53 1.49
N ARG A 112 3.38 18.16 2.18
CA ARG A 112 1.95 17.84 2.10
C ARG A 112 1.19 18.75 1.13
N GLY A 113 1.90 19.63 0.42
CA GLY A 113 1.33 20.61 -0.50
C GLY A 113 1.24 20.13 -1.96
N GLU A 114 0.50 20.88 -2.77
CA GLU A 114 0.24 20.54 -4.18
C GLU A 114 1.52 20.41 -5.02
N SER A 115 2.52 21.27 -4.81
CA SER A 115 3.76 21.25 -5.60
C SER A 115 4.54 19.94 -5.44
N TYR A 116 4.59 19.41 -4.22
CA TYR A 116 5.23 18.14 -3.90
C TYR A 116 4.41 16.98 -4.49
N ALA A 117 3.10 16.98 -4.27
CA ALA A 117 2.20 15.98 -4.83
C ALA A 117 2.30 15.92 -6.36
N ARG A 118 2.20 17.05 -7.06
CA ARG A 118 2.31 17.12 -8.53
C ARG A 118 3.64 16.55 -9.03
N ARG A 119 4.76 16.93 -8.40
CA ARG A 119 6.09 16.40 -8.76
C ARG A 119 6.15 14.89 -8.59
N MET A 120 5.58 14.34 -7.51
CA MET A 120 5.48 12.90 -7.27
C MET A 120 4.67 12.22 -8.37
N LEU A 121 3.46 12.70 -8.64
CA LEU A 121 2.54 12.14 -9.63
C LEU A 121 3.16 12.13 -11.03
N ASP A 122 3.71 13.26 -11.46
CA ASP A 122 4.31 13.40 -12.80
C ASP A 122 5.53 12.49 -12.96
N THR A 123 6.38 12.42 -11.94
CA THR A 123 7.61 11.61 -11.99
C THR A 123 7.29 10.13 -11.96
N LEU A 124 6.37 9.71 -11.11
CA LEU A 124 5.92 8.33 -11.05
C LEU A 124 5.26 7.88 -12.36
N ALA A 125 4.43 8.74 -12.96
CA ALA A 125 3.80 8.47 -14.25
C ALA A 125 4.84 8.23 -15.37
N ARG A 126 5.90 9.05 -15.43
CA ARG A 126 7.00 8.87 -16.38
C ARG A 126 7.82 7.60 -16.13
N MET A 127 8.08 7.28 -14.86
CA MET A 127 8.99 6.18 -14.49
C MET A 127 8.34 4.80 -14.49
N ARG A 128 7.02 4.72 -14.35
CA ARG A 128 6.24 3.46 -14.26
C ARG A 128 6.71 2.33 -15.19
N PRO A 129 6.98 2.55 -16.50
CA PRO A 129 7.44 1.48 -17.39
C PRO A 129 8.79 0.87 -17.02
N SER A 130 9.60 1.58 -16.23
CA SER A 130 10.97 1.20 -15.84
C SER A 130 11.08 0.69 -14.40
N LEU A 131 10.01 0.76 -13.61
CA LEU A 131 9.97 0.24 -12.24
C LEU A 131 9.60 -1.25 -12.26
N GLY A 132 10.10 -2.00 -11.28
CA GLY A 132 9.86 -3.43 -11.17
C GLY A 132 8.52 -3.75 -10.52
N ALA A 133 8.17 -3.08 -9.42
CA ALA A 133 6.88 -3.23 -8.74
C ALA A 133 5.74 -2.48 -9.47
N ASN A 134 4.50 -2.78 -9.10
CA ASN A 134 3.33 -2.02 -9.54
C ASN A 134 3.14 -0.79 -8.62
N HIS A 135 3.46 0.41 -9.10
CA HIS A 135 3.31 1.64 -8.32
C HIS A 135 1.98 2.36 -8.62
N HIS A 136 1.21 2.62 -7.57
CA HIS A 136 -0.04 3.38 -7.57
C HIS A 136 0.03 4.55 -6.60
N VAL A 137 -0.83 5.54 -6.81
CA VAL A 137 -0.96 6.69 -5.90
C VAL A 137 -2.23 6.50 -5.08
N HIS A 138 -2.06 6.51 -3.76
CA HIS A 138 -3.12 6.72 -2.79
C HIS A 138 -3.10 8.21 -2.40
N LEU A 139 -4.07 8.95 -2.94
CA LEU A 139 -4.20 10.38 -2.66
C LEU A 139 -4.86 10.55 -1.29
N ARG A 140 -4.14 11.17 -0.35
CA ARG A 140 -4.64 11.54 0.98
C ARG A 140 -5.06 13.00 0.94
N PHE A 141 -6.35 13.27 0.92
CA PHE A 141 -6.88 14.62 0.74
C PHE A 141 -7.34 15.20 2.08
N GLU A 142 -6.82 16.37 2.46
CA GLU A 142 -7.36 17.08 3.63
C GLU A 142 -8.72 17.71 3.32
N THR A 143 -9.72 17.33 4.10
CA THR A 143 -11.11 17.77 3.95
C THR A 143 -11.29 19.29 3.90
N HIS A 144 -10.49 20.03 4.67
CA HIS A 144 -10.52 21.50 4.70
C HIS A 144 -9.70 22.18 3.58
N HIS A 145 -9.09 21.42 2.67
CA HIS A 145 -8.40 21.95 1.50
C HIS A 145 -9.34 22.14 0.30
N VAL A 146 -10.47 22.83 0.51
CA VAL A 146 -11.55 23.00 -0.50
C VAL A 146 -11.02 23.52 -1.85
N ALA A 147 -10.06 24.44 -1.83
CA ALA A 147 -9.46 25.01 -3.04
C ALA A 147 -8.71 23.97 -3.91
N GLY A 148 -8.30 22.83 -3.36
CA GLY A 148 -7.60 21.78 -4.09
C GLY A 148 -8.51 20.69 -4.67
N VAL A 149 -9.83 20.77 -4.48
CA VAL A 149 -10.78 19.73 -4.95
C VAL A 149 -10.74 19.59 -6.46
N GLU A 150 -10.76 20.69 -7.21
CA GLU A 150 -10.71 20.65 -8.68
C GLU A 150 -9.42 19.98 -9.18
N THR A 151 -8.28 20.29 -8.54
CA THR A 151 -6.99 19.65 -8.81
C THR A 151 -7.05 18.14 -8.56
N ALA A 152 -7.59 17.71 -7.41
CA ALA A 152 -7.73 16.30 -7.08
C ALA A 152 -8.64 15.55 -8.08
N GLN A 153 -9.76 16.17 -8.47
CA GLN A 153 -10.67 15.65 -9.48
C GLN A 153 -10.01 15.51 -10.85
N ALA A 154 -9.15 16.45 -11.25
CA ALA A 154 -8.36 16.33 -12.46
C ALA A 154 -7.40 15.13 -12.39
N TRP A 155 -6.62 15.00 -11.31
CA TRP A 155 -5.70 13.87 -11.14
C TRP A 155 -6.38 12.49 -11.13
N ILE A 156 -7.59 12.42 -10.56
CA ILE A 156 -8.42 11.21 -10.60
C ILE A 156 -8.84 10.88 -12.04
N ARG A 157 -9.38 11.87 -12.78
CA ARG A 157 -9.82 11.69 -14.17
C ARG A 157 -8.67 11.34 -15.12
N ASP A 158 -7.49 11.89 -14.87
CA ASP A 158 -6.27 11.60 -15.63
C ASP A 158 -5.65 10.23 -15.30
N GLY A 159 -6.23 9.48 -14.34
CA GLY A 159 -5.77 8.15 -13.95
C GLY A 159 -4.46 8.14 -13.16
N LEU A 160 -4.04 9.29 -12.63
CA LEU A 160 -2.85 9.41 -11.80
C LEU A 160 -3.07 8.83 -10.40
N VAL A 161 -4.30 8.91 -9.90
CA VAL A 161 -4.75 8.39 -8.59
C VAL A 161 -5.48 7.06 -8.76
N ARG A 162 -5.27 6.13 -7.83
CA ARG A 162 -5.93 4.81 -7.83
C ARG A 162 -6.64 4.45 -6.53
N PHE A 163 -6.45 5.25 -5.48
CA PHE A 163 -7.13 5.13 -4.20
C PHE A 163 -7.19 6.51 -3.54
N LEU A 164 -8.30 6.85 -2.88
CA LEU A 164 -8.51 8.15 -2.25
C LEU A 164 -8.79 7.95 -0.76
N ALA A 165 -8.09 8.65 0.12
CA ALA A 165 -8.48 8.81 1.52
C ALA A 165 -8.86 10.26 1.81
N LEU A 166 -9.85 10.42 2.69
CA LEU A 166 -10.23 11.70 3.27
C LEU A 166 -9.66 11.80 4.69
N ASN A 167 -8.94 12.88 4.95
CA ASN A 167 -8.24 13.16 6.20
C ASN A 167 -8.75 14.47 6.81
N ASP A 168 -8.78 14.56 8.14
CA ASP A 168 -9.04 15.83 8.83
C ASP A 168 -8.09 16.03 10.02
N HIS A 169 -6.96 16.68 9.74
CA HIS A 169 -5.99 17.05 10.78
C HIS A 169 -6.28 18.41 11.41
N LEU A 170 -7.26 19.18 10.88
CA LEU A 170 -7.51 20.54 11.33
C LEU A 170 -7.87 20.61 12.83
N PRO A 171 -8.76 19.75 13.40
CA PRO A 171 -9.08 19.81 14.82
C PRO A 171 -7.86 19.67 15.73
N ALA A 172 -6.90 18.81 15.35
CA ALA A 172 -5.66 18.62 16.10
C ALA A 172 -4.74 19.84 16.00
N MET A 173 -4.67 20.50 14.84
CA MET A 173 -3.89 21.73 14.65
C MET A 173 -4.50 22.92 15.37
N VAL A 174 -5.83 23.07 15.38
CA VAL A 174 -6.53 24.14 16.10
C VAL A 174 -6.26 24.07 17.60
N ARG A 175 -6.25 22.87 18.20
CA ARG A 175 -5.89 22.69 19.62
C ARG A 175 -4.45 23.13 19.95
N ARG A 176 -3.60 23.31 18.95
CA ARG A 176 -2.19 23.70 19.09
C ARG A 176 -1.94 25.19 18.79
N LEU A 177 -2.95 25.96 18.37
CA LEU A 177 -2.82 27.40 18.06
C LEU A 177 -2.19 28.24 19.19
N GLY A 178 -2.33 27.82 20.45
CA GLY A 178 -1.73 28.47 21.62
C GLY A 178 -0.41 27.87 22.12
N ASP A 179 0.21 26.93 21.39
CA ASP A 179 1.47 26.27 21.78
C ASP A 179 2.48 26.35 20.62
N ASP A 180 3.20 27.47 20.57
CA ASP A 180 4.18 27.83 19.53
C ASP A 180 5.23 26.74 19.34
N ARG A 181 5.70 26.14 20.44
CA ARG A 181 6.69 25.07 20.41
C ARG A 181 6.17 23.84 19.67
N LYS A 182 4.89 23.47 19.87
CA LYS A 182 4.27 22.35 19.17
C LYS A 182 3.98 22.67 17.71
N LEU A 183 3.60 23.91 17.39
CA LEU A 183 3.32 24.30 16.01
C LEU A 183 4.58 24.47 15.16
N LEU A 184 5.70 24.87 15.76
CA LEU A 184 6.94 25.12 15.02
C LEU A 184 7.36 23.90 14.20
N GLN A 185 7.24 22.70 14.76
CA GLN A 185 7.54 21.44 14.05
C GLN A 185 6.66 21.23 12.81
N TYR A 186 5.40 21.67 12.85
CA TYR A 186 4.47 21.56 11.71
C TYR A 186 4.74 22.65 10.68
N ALA A 187 5.06 23.87 11.13
CA ALA A 187 5.47 24.96 10.26
C ALA A 187 6.75 24.61 9.49
N GLU A 188 7.75 24.01 10.16
CA GLU A 188 8.98 23.50 9.55
C GLU A 188 8.69 22.41 8.50
N ARG A 189 7.86 21.41 8.82
CA ARG A 189 7.45 20.38 7.85
C ARG A 189 6.65 20.96 6.67
N ALA A 190 5.89 22.02 6.92
CA ALA A 190 5.13 22.78 5.93
C ALA A 190 6.00 23.80 5.16
N GLU A 191 7.31 23.84 5.44
CA GLU A 191 8.30 24.71 4.81
C GLU A 191 7.91 26.20 4.88
N CYS A 192 7.42 26.65 6.04
CA CYS A 192 7.02 28.04 6.26
C CYS A 192 7.28 28.51 7.69
N ASP A 193 7.19 29.82 7.92
CA ASP A 193 7.23 30.38 9.26
C ASP A 193 5.92 30.13 10.05
N LEU A 194 5.99 30.33 11.36
CA LEU A 194 4.89 30.05 12.29
C LEU A 194 3.64 30.90 12.02
N ASP A 195 3.80 32.16 11.64
CA ASP A 195 2.66 33.07 11.41
C ASP A 195 1.94 32.71 10.12
N THR A 196 2.70 32.39 9.06
CA THR A 196 2.18 31.82 7.82
C THR A 196 1.39 30.53 8.09
N PHE A 197 1.94 29.63 8.92
CA PHE A 197 1.25 28.38 9.26
C PHE A 197 -0.05 28.61 10.05
N ARG A 198 -0.04 29.54 11.02
CA ARG A 198 -1.26 29.96 11.75
C ARG A 198 -2.32 30.51 10.80
N ASP A 199 -1.91 31.30 9.81
CA ASP A 199 -2.85 31.85 8.84
C ASP A 199 -3.44 30.78 7.91
N ARG A 200 -2.66 29.74 7.56
CA ARG A 200 -3.19 28.55 6.86
C ARG A 200 -4.25 27.83 7.71
N ILE A 201 -4.00 27.61 9.01
CA ILE A 201 -4.99 27.01 9.93
C ILE A 201 -6.26 27.87 9.98
N ARG A 202 -6.13 29.19 10.19
CA ARG A 202 -7.28 30.11 10.24
C ARG A 202 -8.05 30.13 8.93
N ARG A 203 -7.38 30.01 7.78
CA ARG A 203 -8.02 29.92 6.47
C ARG A 203 -8.80 28.61 6.33
N ALA A 204 -8.21 27.48 6.69
CA ALA A 204 -8.87 26.18 6.66
C ALA A 204 -10.15 26.18 7.54
N MET A 205 -10.10 26.80 8.72
CA MET A 205 -11.28 26.94 9.59
C MET A 205 -12.41 27.74 8.95
N ARG A 206 -12.13 28.72 8.09
CA ARG A 206 -13.16 29.54 7.44
C ARG A 206 -13.93 28.79 6.35
N CYS A 207 -13.41 27.67 5.85
CA CYS A 207 -14.03 26.88 4.80
C CYS A 207 -14.99 25.80 5.31
N ALA A 208 -15.25 25.73 6.62
CA ALA A 208 -15.99 24.65 7.27
C ALA A 208 -17.38 24.39 6.62
N ASP A 209 -18.12 25.44 6.26
CA ASP A 209 -19.45 25.33 5.67
C ASP A 209 -19.44 24.71 4.25
N GLU A 210 -18.31 24.78 3.56
CA GLU A 210 -18.13 24.26 2.19
C GLU A 210 -17.68 22.79 2.16
N VAL A 211 -17.07 22.30 3.25
CA VAL A 211 -16.40 20.99 3.31
C VAL A 211 -17.33 19.84 2.92
N ALA A 212 -18.56 19.82 3.46
CA ALA A 212 -19.47 18.70 3.21
C ALA A 212 -19.86 18.57 1.72
N GLY A 213 -20.09 19.70 1.04
CA GLY A 213 -20.38 19.72 -0.39
C GLY A 213 -19.16 19.33 -1.23
N ALA A 214 -18.01 19.90 -0.88
CA ALA A 214 -16.72 19.64 -1.52
C ALA A 214 -16.33 18.16 -1.46
N MET A 215 -16.46 17.53 -0.29
CA MET A 215 -16.08 16.12 -0.10
C MET A 215 -17.03 15.16 -0.80
N ARG A 216 -18.32 15.51 -0.90
CA ARG A 216 -19.29 14.75 -1.71
C ARG A 216 -18.90 14.77 -3.19
N ALA A 217 -18.61 15.94 -3.73
CA ALA A 217 -18.20 16.08 -5.12
C ALA A 217 -16.91 15.30 -5.44
N LEU A 218 -15.92 15.34 -4.53
CA LEU A 218 -14.68 14.59 -4.69
C LEU A 218 -14.91 13.07 -4.61
N ALA A 219 -15.69 12.59 -3.62
CA ALA A 219 -16.02 11.18 -3.48
C ALA A 219 -16.82 10.65 -4.69
N ASP A 220 -17.76 11.45 -5.22
CA ASP A 220 -18.50 11.11 -6.43
C ASP A 220 -17.58 10.98 -7.65
N THR A 221 -16.61 11.90 -7.80
CA THR A 221 -15.61 11.81 -8.88
C THR A 221 -14.76 10.54 -8.77
N ALA A 222 -14.31 10.19 -7.56
CA ALA A 222 -13.57 8.95 -7.31
C ALA A 222 -14.40 7.72 -7.68
N ARG A 223 -15.68 7.69 -7.27
CA ARG A 223 -16.61 6.59 -7.57
C ARG A 223 -16.89 6.47 -9.07
N GLU A 224 -17.09 7.58 -9.78
CA GLU A 224 -17.27 7.61 -11.24
C GLU A 224 -16.05 7.07 -11.99
N ALA A 225 -14.85 7.32 -11.45
CA ALA A 225 -13.60 6.74 -11.95
C ALA A 225 -13.37 5.27 -11.51
N GLY A 226 -14.31 4.67 -10.76
CA GLY A 226 -14.21 3.30 -10.26
C GLY A 226 -13.22 3.11 -9.11
N LEU A 227 -12.82 4.19 -8.44
CA LEU A 227 -11.90 4.15 -7.30
C LEU A 227 -12.64 3.86 -6.00
N GLN A 228 -11.94 3.20 -5.08
CA GLN A 228 -12.38 3.06 -3.69
C GLN A 228 -11.99 4.30 -2.89
N VAL A 229 -12.82 4.63 -1.90
CA VAL A 229 -12.61 5.78 -1.02
C VAL A 229 -12.50 5.31 0.42
N ALA A 230 -11.49 5.80 1.12
CA ALA A 230 -11.24 5.57 2.53
C ALA A 230 -11.51 6.84 3.34
N SER A 231 -11.70 6.68 4.64
CA SER A 231 -11.40 7.74 5.61
C SER A 231 -10.25 7.32 6.48
N HIS A 232 -9.54 8.31 7.03
CA HIS A 232 -8.33 8.10 7.79
C HIS A 232 -8.48 8.66 9.22
N ASP A 233 -7.97 7.92 10.20
CA ASP A 233 -7.96 8.28 11.63
C ASP A 233 -9.35 8.57 12.22
N ASP A 234 -10.35 7.73 11.91
CA ASP A 234 -11.71 7.88 12.45
C ASP A 234 -11.67 7.91 14.01
N PRO A 235 -11.96 9.05 14.67
CA PRO A 235 -11.79 9.18 16.11
C PRO A 235 -12.93 8.53 16.89
N ASP A 236 -14.10 8.43 16.29
CA ASP A 236 -15.32 7.96 16.94
C ASP A 236 -16.32 7.34 15.94
N CYS A 237 -17.36 6.74 16.51
CA CYS A 237 -18.43 6.09 15.78
C CYS A 237 -19.25 7.05 14.90
N ALA A 238 -19.35 8.33 15.26
CA ALA A 238 -20.14 9.30 14.49
C ALA A 238 -19.40 9.64 13.19
N THR A 239 -18.09 9.87 13.29
CA THR A 239 -17.20 10.14 12.16
C THR A 239 -17.15 8.97 11.19
N ARG A 240 -17.02 7.72 11.68
CA ARG A 240 -17.10 6.52 10.83
C ARG A 240 -18.39 6.45 10.03
N ARG A 241 -19.54 6.69 10.68
CA ARG A 241 -20.86 6.67 10.00
C ARG A 241 -20.99 7.78 8.96
N TYR A 242 -20.48 8.97 9.27
CA TYR A 242 -20.47 10.09 8.33
C TYR A 242 -19.69 9.73 7.05
N TYR A 243 -18.46 9.23 7.19
CA TYR A 243 -17.65 8.83 6.03
C TYR A 243 -18.25 7.65 5.27
N HIS A 244 -18.86 6.67 5.96
CA HIS A 244 -19.59 5.61 5.29
C HIS A 244 -20.74 6.14 4.42
N GLN A 245 -21.53 7.10 4.94
CA GLN A 245 -22.61 7.75 4.18
C GLN A 245 -22.09 8.54 2.98
N LEU A 246 -20.86 9.06 3.06
CA LEU A 246 -20.20 9.76 1.95
C LEU A 246 -19.70 8.80 0.86
N GLY A 247 -19.69 7.49 1.10
CA GLY A 247 -19.22 6.49 0.16
C GLY A 247 -17.86 5.88 0.52
N CYS A 248 -17.24 6.27 1.65
CA CYS A 248 -16.02 5.62 2.10
C CYS A 248 -16.33 4.18 2.54
N ARG A 249 -15.68 3.20 1.92
CA ARG A 249 -15.84 1.75 2.22
C ARG A 249 -14.63 1.14 2.91
N VAL A 250 -13.64 1.97 3.20
CA VAL A 250 -12.43 1.59 3.94
C VAL A 250 -12.29 2.54 5.12
N ALA A 251 -12.07 1.98 6.30
CA ALA A 251 -11.74 2.71 7.53
C ALA A 251 -10.26 2.49 7.81
N GLU A 252 -9.47 3.52 7.59
CA GLU A 252 -8.02 3.48 7.70
C GLU A 252 -7.56 4.02 9.05
N PHE A 253 -6.81 3.20 9.79
CA PHE A 253 -6.30 3.51 11.12
C PHE A 253 -7.36 4.07 12.10
N PRO A 254 -8.53 3.42 12.28
CA PRO A 254 -9.52 3.91 13.24
C PRO A 254 -8.89 4.03 14.64
N LEU A 255 -9.09 5.18 15.28
CA LEU A 255 -8.39 5.54 16.53
C LEU A 255 -9.01 4.89 17.77
N THR A 256 -10.20 4.31 17.64
CA THR A 256 -10.91 3.63 18.72
C THR A 256 -11.43 2.27 18.28
N ARG A 257 -11.56 1.35 19.24
CA ARG A 257 -12.14 0.03 18.97
C ARG A 257 -13.59 0.16 18.54
N GLU A 258 -14.31 1.12 19.09
CA GLU A 258 -15.72 1.39 18.80
C GLU A 258 -15.90 1.88 17.36
N ALA A 259 -15.02 2.76 16.87
CA ALA A 259 -15.04 3.18 15.46
C ALA A 259 -14.76 2.00 14.52
N ALA A 260 -13.79 1.14 14.85
CA ALA A 260 -13.50 -0.07 14.08
C ALA A 260 -14.67 -1.08 14.11
N GLN A 261 -15.36 -1.21 15.25
CA GLN A 261 -16.56 -2.05 15.35
C GLN A 261 -17.67 -1.54 14.42
N VAL A 262 -17.90 -0.22 14.39
CA VAL A 262 -18.87 0.37 13.46
C VAL A 262 -18.47 0.12 12.00
N ALA A 263 -17.18 0.22 11.67
CA ALA A 263 -16.69 -0.12 10.34
C ALA A 263 -17.04 -1.58 9.97
N ARG A 264 -16.77 -2.51 10.90
CA ARG A 264 -17.12 -3.93 10.72
C ARG A 264 -18.61 -4.14 10.53
N ASP A 265 -19.44 -3.52 11.36
CA ASP A 265 -20.90 -3.64 11.33
C ASP A 265 -21.49 -3.11 10.00
N LEU A 266 -20.84 -2.10 9.42
CA LEU A 266 -21.20 -1.51 8.12
C LEU A 266 -20.64 -2.29 6.92
N GLY A 267 -19.79 -3.29 7.16
CA GLY A 267 -19.12 -4.06 6.11
C GLY A 267 -17.95 -3.34 5.43
N ASP A 268 -17.43 -2.27 6.05
CA ASP A 268 -16.25 -1.56 5.57
C ASP A 268 -14.97 -2.36 5.88
N ALA A 269 -13.96 -2.26 5.01
CA ALA A 269 -12.65 -2.86 5.26
C ALA A 269 -11.87 -2.05 6.31
N ILE A 270 -11.19 -2.73 7.23
CA ILE A 270 -10.46 -2.07 8.32
C ILE A 270 -8.95 -2.24 8.13
N VAL A 271 -8.22 -1.12 8.11
CA VAL A 271 -6.77 -1.09 7.87
C VAL A 271 -6.02 -0.69 9.14
N PHE A 272 -4.93 -1.42 9.44
CA PHE A 272 -3.96 -1.06 10.48
C PHE A 272 -2.53 -1.17 9.96
N GLY A 273 -1.60 -0.51 10.65
CA GLY A 273 -0.17 -0.58 10.31
C GLY A 273 0.46 -1.87 10.81
N ALA A 274 1.10 -2.62 9.91
CA ALA A 274 1.91 -3.78 10.25
C ALA A 274 3.01 -3.48 11.30
N PRO A 275 3.64 -2.29 11.35
CA PRO A 275 4.62 -1.98 12.40
C PRO A 275 4.07 -2.11 13.82
N ASN A 276 2.78 -1.89 14.05
CA ASN A 276 2.15 -2.03 15.36
C ASN A 276 2.04 -3.50 15.79
N VAL A 277 1.95 -4.43 14.84
CA VAL A 277 2.05 -5.87 15.11
C VAL A 277 3.50 -6.23 15.44
N VAL A 278 4.47 -5.77 14.65
CA VAL A 278 5.89 -6.12 14.86
C VAL A 278 6.41 -5.62 16.21
N ARG A 279 6.05 -4.39 16.59
CA ARG A 279 6.49 -3.76 17.84
C ARG A 279 5.75 -4.27 19.09
N GLY A 280 4.63 -4.96 18.93
CA GLY A 280 3.78 -5.40 20.04
C GLY A 280 2.96 -4.28 20.69
N GLY A 281 2.81 -3.13 20.04
CA GLY A 281 2.05 -1.97 20.53
C GLY A 281 2.07 -0.80 19.55
N SER A 282 1.14 0.14 19.73
CA SER A 282 1.09 1.39 18.93
C SER A 282 2.02 2.47 19.51
N HIS A 283 2.51 3.38 18.66
CA HIS A 283 3.29 4.55 19.10
C HIS A 283 2.41 5.74 19.53
N ILE A 284 1.13 5.69 19.18
CA ILE A 284 0.09 6.63 19.60
C ILE A 284 -0.93 5.84 20.43
N ALA A 285 -1.76 6.48 21.25
CA ALA A 285 -2.76 5.80 22.10
C ALA A 285 -3.89 5.06 21.33
N ALA A 286 -3.64 4.67 20.08
CA ALA A 286 -4.51 3.87 19.23
C ALA A 286 -4.51 2.38 19.63
N PRO A 287 -5.53 1.60 19.22
CA PRO A 287 -5.67 0.20 19.56
C PRO A 287 -4.46 -0.65 19.13
N ASN A 288 -4.15 -1.68 19.92
CA ASN A 288 -3.14 -2.66 19.55
C ASN A 288 -3.62 -3.46 18.33
N ALA A 289 -2.87 -3.40 17.22
CA ALA A 289 -3.25 -4.09 15.97
C ALA A 289 -3.43 -5.60 16.14
N THR A 290 -2.64 -6.26 17.01
CA THR A 290 -2.77 -7.70 17.27
C THR A 290 -4.10 -8.02 17.95
N ASP A 291 -4.53 -7.17 18.90
CA ASP A 291 -5.80 -7.36 19.60
C ASP A 291 -6.99 -7.07 18.69
N MET A 292 -6.88 -6.07 17.80
CA MET A 292 -7.88 -5.82 16.77
C MET A 292 -8.01 -7.00 15.81
N ILE A 293 -6.90 -7.63 15.40
CA ILE A 293 -6.92 -8.85 14.60
C ILE A 293 -7.63 -9.99 15.34
N ARG A 294 -7.30 -10.23 16.63
CA ARG A 294 -7.98 -11.26 17.44
C ARG A 294 -9.48 -11.02 17.56
N ALA A 295 -9.88 -9.75 17.65
CA ALA A 295 -11.28 -9.35 17.72
C ALA A 295 -12.01 -9.40 16.36
N GLY A 296 -11.32 -9.72 15.25
CA GLY A 296 -11.90 -9.69 13.90
C GLY A 296 -12.15 -8.26 13.38
N LEU A 297 -11.46 -7.27 13.94
CA LEU A 297 -11.58 -5.84 13.64
C LEU A 297 -10.38 -5.32 12.84
N CYS A 298 -9.77 -6.16 12.01
CA CYS A 298 -8.69 -5.80 11.10
C CYS A 298 -8.77 -6.70 9.86
N ASP A 299 -8.81 -6.11 8.68
CA ASP A 299 -8.86 -6.80 7.39
C ASP A 299 -7.56 -6.65 6.61
N VAL A 300 -6.84 -5.54 6.81
CA VAL A 300 -5.64 -5.19 6.04
C VAL A 300 -4.52 -4.72 6.96
N LEU A 301 -3.29 -5.15 6.65
CA LEU A 301 -2.06 -4.64 7.23
C LEU A 301 -1.20 -3.96 6.15
N THR A 302 -0.82 -2.72 6.39
CA THR A 302 0.02 -1.90 5.50
C THR A 302 1.42 -1.68 6.08
N SER A 303 2.40 -1.32 5.24
CA SER A 303 3.76 -1.05 5.75
C SER A 303 3.84 0.23 6.56
N ASP A 304 2.92 1.17 6.33
CA ASP A 304 2.90 2.48 6.96
C ASP A 304 4.25 3.20 6.68
N TYR A 305 5.05 3.43 7.71
CA TYR A 305 6.36 4.06 7.59
C TYR A 305 7.53 3.05 7.48
N TYR A 306 7.28 1.74 7.35
CA TYR A 306 8.33 0.70 7.40
C TYR A 306 8.05 -0.53 6.52
N TYR A 307 8.60 -0.54 5.29
CA TYR A 307 8.42 -1.61 4.28
C TYR A 307 8.64 -3.06 4.74
N PRO A 308 9.59 -3.41 5.63
CA PRO A 308 9.74 -4.79 6.08
C PRO A 308 8.56 -5.31 6.94
N ALA A 309 7.72 -4.41 7.46
CA ALA A 309 6.72 -4.75 8.47
C ALA A 309 5.65 -5.76 8.01
N PRO A 310 5.05 -5.70 6.80
CA PRO A 310 3.95 -6.60 6.43
C PRO A 310 4.33 -8.08 6.48
N LEU A 311 5.47 -8.45 5.88
CA LEU A 311 5.99 -9.83 5.93
C LEU A 311 6.28 -10.25 7.37
N ALA A 312 7.01 -9.43 8.12
CA ALA A 312 7.37 -9.72 9.50
C ALA A 312 6.12 -9.87 10.41
N ALA A 313 5.11 -9.02 10.22
CA ALA A 313 3.86 -9.06 10.97
C ALA A 313 3.10 -10.37 10.72
N VAL A 314 2.92 -10.78 9.47
CA VAL A 314 2.19 -12.01 9.14
C VAL A 314 2.91 -13.24 9.68
N MET A 315 4.23 -13.32 9.52
CA MET A 315 5.01 -14.45 10.04
C MET A 315 4.97 -14.50 11.58
N ARG A 316 5.01 -13.34 12.24
CA ARG A 316 4.83 -13.26 13.70
C ARG A 316 3.43 -13.70 14.13
N LEU A 317 2.36 -13.27 13.46
CA LEU A 317 0.99 -13.66 13.77
C LEU A 317 0.79 -15.18 13.64
N ALA A 318 1.38 -15.79 12.60
CA ALA A 318 1.35 -17.23 12.38
C ALA A 318 2.12 -18.00 13.46
N ARG A 319 3.36 -17.57 13.74
CA ARG A 319 4.22 -18.19 14.76
C ARG A 319 3.61 -18.10 16.16
N ASP A 320 3.03 -16.96 16.50
CA ASP A 320 2.45 -16.70 17.83
C ASP A 320 1.01 -17.29 17.96
N GLY A 321 0.53 -18.02 16.94
CA GLY A 321 -0.77 -18.70 16.97
C GLY A 321 -1.98 -17.76 16.96
N VAL A 322 -1.82 -16.50 16.55
CA VAL A 322 -2.91 -15.53 16.47
C VAL A 322 -3.84 -15.85 15.31
N LEU A 323 -3.28 -16.22 14.16
CA LEU A 323 -3.99 -16.70 12.98
C LEU A 323 -3.16 -17.78 12.28
N PRO A 324 -3.77 -18.76 11.58
CA PRO A 324 -3.02 -19.62 10.67
C PRO A 324 -2.43 -18.79 9.52
N LEU A 325 -1.26 -19.20 9.01
CA LEU A 325 -0.50 -18.45 7.98
C LEU A 325 -1.38 -18.01 6.80
N GLU A 326 -2.25 -18.90 6.31
CA GLU A 326 -3.12 -18.64 5.16
C GLU A 326 -4.06 -17.45 5.41
N ARG A 327 -4.67 -17.39 6.60
CA ARG A 327 -5.55 -16.28 7.00
C ARG A 327 -4.77 -15.01 7.32
N ALA A 328 -3.60 -15.15 7.94
CA ALA A 328 -2.73 -14.01 8.19
C ALA A 328 -2.23 -13.38 6.88
N TRP A 329 -1.90 -14.18 5.86
CA TRP A 329 -1.46 -13.70 4.55
C TRP A 329 -2.53 -12.92 3.80
N HIS A 330 -3.81 -13.23 4.03
CA HIS A 330 -4.89 -12.42 3.46
C HIS A 330 -4.82 -10.94 3.86
N LEU A 331 -4.29 -10.63 5.06
CA LEU A 331 -4.17 -9.27 5.56
C LEU A 331 -3.24 -8.39 4.72
N VAL A 332 -2.26 -8.97 4.03
CA VAL A 332 -1.21 -8.22 3.29
C VAL A 332 -1.27 -8.41 1.79
N SER A 333 -2.24 -9.19 1.28
CA SER A 333 -2.28 -9.52 -0.14
C SER A 333 -3.71 -9.53 -0.70
N ARG A 334 -4.49 -10.58 -0.42
CA ARG A 334 -5.88 -10.74 -0.88
C ARG A 334 -6.80 -9.59 -0.46
N ASN A 335 -6.83 -9.27 0.84
CA ASN A 335 -7.73 -8.26 1.38
C ASN A 335 -7.38 -6.85 0.92
N PRO A 336 -6.10 -6.40 0.95
CA PRO A 336 -5.75 -5.09 0.40
C PRO A 336 -6.07 -4.99 -1.10
N ALA A 337 -5.81 -6.02 -1.90
CA ALA A 337 -6.21 -6.03 -3.32
C ALA A 337 -7.71 -5.80 -3.49
N ARG A 338 -8.55 -6.45 -2.67
CA ARG A 338 -10.01 -6.29 -2.69
C ARG A 338 -10.43 -4.89 -2.21
N ALA A 339 -9.86 -4.39 -1.13
CA ALA A 339 -10.16 -3.08 -0.56
C ALA A 339 -9.82 -1.92 -1.52
N ALA A 340 -8.84 -2.09 -2.41
CA ALA A 340 -8.52 -1.14 -3.48
C ALA A 340 -9.20 -1.42 -4.82
N GLY A 341 -10.06 -2.44 -4.93
CA GLY A 341 -10.73 -2.80 -6.19
C GLY A 341 -9.80 -3.40 -7.25
N LEU A 342 -8.62 -3.91 -6.87
CA LEU A 342 -7.65 -4.54 -7.77
C LEU A 342 -8.01 -6.01 -8.05
N ALA A 343 -9.10 -6.21 -8.80
CA ALA A 343 -9.48 -7.54 -9.26
C ALA A 343 -8.30 -8.25 -9.95
N GLY A 344 -8.09 -9.52 -9.59
CA GLY A 344 -7.01 -10.32 -10.16
C GLY A 344 -5.67 -10.27 -9.41
N HIS A 345 -5.54 -9.57 -8.29
CA HIS A 345 -4.32 -9.59 -7.46
C HIS A 345 -4.57 -10.30 -6.12
N GLY A 346 -3.47 -10.67 -5.45
CA GLY A 346 -3.50 -11.10 -4.05
C GLY A 346 -3.80 -12.58 -3.80
N GLU A 347 -3.90 -13.40 -4.85
CA GLU A 347 -4.06 -14.86 -4.75
C GLU A 347 -3.29 -15.56 -5.88
N LEU A 348 -2.86 -16.80 -5.63
CA LEU A 348 -2.23 -17.66 -6.64
C LEU A 348 -3.25 -18.66 -7.21
N ALA A 349 -3.90 -18.26 -8.29
CA ALA A 349 -4.87 -19.08 -9.02
C ALA A 349 -4.88 -18.72 -10.51
N PRO A 350 -5.32 -19.64 -11.41
CA PRO A 350 -5.41 -19.33 -12.83
C PRO A 350 -6.25 -18.07 -13.11
N GLY A 351 -5.79 -17.22 -14.02
CA GLY A 351 -6.39 -15.94 -14.36
C GLY A 351 -5.91 -14.75 -13.50
N MET A 352 -5.35 -15.01 -12.31
CA MET A 352 -4.77 -13.96 -11.46
C MET A 352 -3.47 -13.42 -12.06
N LYS A 353 -3.07 -12.20 -11.69
CA LYS A 353 -1.76 -11.63 -12.01
C LYS A 353 -0.65 -12.53 -11.47
N ALA A 354 0.40 -12.71 -12.26
CA ALA A 354 1.60 -13.45 -11.86
C ALA A 354 2.51 -12.58 -10.98
N ASP A 355 1.96 -12.11 -9.85
CA ASP A 355 2.64 -11.30 -8.83
C ASP A 355 2.83 -12.18 -7.59
N LEU A 356 4.07 -12.61 -7.34
CA LEU A 356 4.38 -13.58 -6.29
C LEU A 356 5.79 -13.41 -5.74
N ILE A 357 6.00 -13.93 -4.55
CA ILE A 357 7.29 -13.89 -3.86
C ILE A 357 7.70 -15.28 -3.39
N LEU A 358 9.01 -15.49 -3.32
CA LEU A 358 9.61 -16.69 -2.77
C LEU A 358 10.26 -16.30 -1.45
N VAL A 359 9.85 -16.94 -0.36
CA VAL A 359 10.31 -16.63 1.00
C VAL A 359 11.04 -17.82 1.60
N ASP A 360 12.23 -17.56 2.12
CA ASP A 360 12.94 -18.46 3.02
C ASP A 360 12.46 -18.19 4.45
N ASP A 361 11.74 -19.16 5.00
CA ASP A 361 11.20 -19.14 6.36
C ASP A 361 11.91 -20.14 7.29
N SER A 362 13.14 -20.58 6.93
CA SER A 362 13.95 -21.49 7.75
C SER A 362 14.28 -20.92 9.13
N ASP A 363 14.38 -19.59 9.25
CA ASP A 363 14.28 -18.87 10.51
C ASP A 363 12.89 -18.19 10.59
N PRO A 364 11.93 -18.75 11.36
CA PRO A 364 10.60 -18.18 11.50
C PRO A 364 10.57 -16.78 12.13
N ALA A 365 11.63 -16.37 12.84
CA ALA A 365 11.74 -15.03 13.40
C ALA A 365 12.29 -14.00 12.40
N GLN A 366 12.97 -14.46 11.34
CA GLN A 366 13.59 -13.61 10.33
C GLN A 366 13.30 -14.15 8.91
N PRO A 367 12.04 -14.14 8.46
CA PRO A 367 11.70 -14.52 7.10
C PRO A 367 12.41 -13.62 6.08
N ARG A 368 12.92 -14.19 5.00
CA ARG A 368 13.66 -13.45 3.96
C ARG A 368 13.03 -13.66 2.59
N VAL A 369 12.82 -12.56 1.86
CA VAL A 369 12.44 -12.65 0.45
C VAL A 369 13.66 -13.07 -0.35
N CYS A 370 13.55 -14.20 -1.04
CA CYS A 370 14.57 -14.70 -1.95
C CYS A 370 14.35 -14.24 -3.38
N ALA A 371 13.10 -14.06 -3.79
CA ALA A 371 12.76 -13.50 -5.09
C ALA A 371 11.39 -12.80 -5.06
N ALA A 372 11.24 -11.80 -5.94
CA ALA A 372 9.96 -11.19 -6.27
C ALA A 372 9.74 -11.25 -7.78
N ILE A 373 8.58 -11.76 -8.16
CA ILE A 373 8.12 -11.88 -9.54
C ILE A 373 6.90 -10.97 -9.69
N VAL A 374 6.96 -10.07 -10.68
CA VAL A 374 5.87 -9.11 -10.97
C VAL A 374 5.51 -9.26 -12.44
N ALA A 375 4.23 -9.50 -12.71
CA ALA A 375 3.70 -9.84 -14.02
C ALA A 375 4.52 -10.94 -14.73
N GLY A 376 4.89 -12.00 -13.99
CA GLY A 376 5.63 -13.16 -14.51
C GLY A 376 7.11 -12.91 -14.82
N ARG A 377 7.64 -11.73 -14.49
CA ARG A 377 9.06 -11.38 -14.66
C ARG A 377 9.78 -11.38 -13.34
N LEU A 378 10.97 -11.97 -13.28
CA LEU A 378 11.83 -11.92 -12.10
C LEU A 378 12.38 -10.50 -11.94
N ARG A 379 11.90 -9.76 -10.92
CA ARG A 379 12.28 -8.36 -10.66
C ARG A 379 13.30 -8.21 -9.53
N TYR A 380 13.35 -9.19 -8.63
CA TYR A 380 14.34 -9.25 -7.56
C TYR A 380 14.74 -10.70 -7.30
N ALA A 381 16.02 -10.93 -7.01
CA ALA A 381 16.53 -12.21 -6.53
C ALA A 381 17.75 -11.97 -5.64
N SER A 382 17.74 -12.52 -4.41
CA SER A 382 18.90 -12.45 -3.50
C SER A 382 19.91 -13.58 -3.72
N ARG A 383 19.56 -14.55 -4.57
CA ARG A 383 20.40 -15.69 -4.96
C ARG A 383 20.07 -16.12 -6.39
N SER A 384 20.97 -16.88 -7.01
CA SER A 384 20.71 -17.49 -8.31
C SER A 384 19.62 -18.57 -8.18
N PHE A 385 18.64 -18.53 -9.09
CA PHE A 385 17.65 -19.59 -9.25
C PHE A 385 17.99 -20.37 -10.51
N ALA A 386 18.05 -21.70 -10.41
CA ALA A 386 18.27 -22.55 -11.57
C ALA A 386 17.08 -22.39 -12.52
N ARG A 387 17.34 -21.91 -13.75
CA ARG A 387 16.41 -22.05 -14.85
C ARG A 387 16.53 -23.50 -15.34
N PRO A 388 15.47 -24.32 -15.37
CA PRO A 388 15.59 -25.61 -16.04
C PRO A 388 15.98 -25.34 -17.49
N HIS A 389 17.06 -25.96 -17.96
CA HIS A 389 17.30 -26.00 -19.39
C HIS A 389 16.15 -26.78 -20.03
N ALA A 390 15.48 -26.18 -21.01
CA ALA A 390 14.63 -26.90 -21.95
C ALA A 390 15.53 -27.85 -22.77
N GLY A 391 15.86 -29.00 -22.20
CA GLY A 391 16.90 -29.88 -22.73
C GLY A 391 17.48 -30.84 -21.70
N ALA A 392 16.63 -31.56 -20.99
CA ALA A 392 17.02 -32.79 -20.30
C ALA A 392 15.91 -33.84 -20.43
N LEU A 393 15.49 -34.07 -21.68
CA LEU A 393 14.84 -35.31 -22.11
C LEU A 393 15.78 -35.96 -23.12
N ALA A 394 16.68 -36.82 -22.63
CA ALA A 394 17.30 -37.98 -23.30
C ALA A 394 18.66 -38.33 -22.67
N ALA A 395 18.66 -39.29 -21.75
CA ALA A 395 19.51 -40.49 -21.77
C ALA A 395 19.08 -41.42 -20.63
#